data_AF-A0A5N5SR44-F1
#
_entry.id   AF-A0A5N5SR44-F1
#
_cell.length_a   1.000
_cell.length_b   1.000
_cell.length_c   1.000
_cell.angle_alpha   90.00
_cell.angle_beta   90.00
_cell.angle_gamma   90.00
#
_symmetry.space_group_name_H-M   'P 1'
#
loop_
_entity.id
_entity.type
_entity.pdbx_description
1 polymer ?
#
loop_
_entity_poly.entity_id
_entity_poly.type
_entity_poly.pdbx_seq_one_letter_code
_entity_poly.pdbx_strand_id
1 'polypeptide(L)'
;MPAILGYWNVRGLVQYIKFLLEYTGEEYVDKLYEFGPAPDYDRSQWLKEKFELGLEIPNVSLLKYYFLVQLKFQLPYYIDGDVKLTQSVAILRHIARKHNLLAKTDADILKADMLEYEAVDLRKGFASVAYNPDFESLKGKYINKIAEPKLAQLSSVLGSNDWFLGSSVSTK
;
A
#
# COMPACT_ATOMS: atom_id res chain seq x y z
N MET A 1 13.88 -0.93 20.20
CA MET A 1 13.00 -2.08 19.86
C MET A 1 12.79 -2.03 18.36
N PRO A 2 12.69 -3.18 17.67
CA PRO A 2 12.35 -3.18 16.25
C PRO A 2 10.99 -2.51 16.03
N ALA A 3 10.82 -1.88 14.86
CA ALA A 3 9.55 -1.26 14.51
C ALA A 3 8.45 -2.31 14.37
N ILE A 4 7.18 -1.93 14.55
CA ILE A 4 6.03 -2.84 14.38
C ILE A 4 5.26 -2.44 13.13
N LEU A 5 5.15 -3.36 12.18
CA LEU A 5 4.31 -3.21 10.99
C LEU A 5 3.06 -4.07 11.16
N GLY A 6 1.91 -3.42 11.33
CA GLY A 6 0.62 -4.09 11.52
C GLY A 6 -0.16 -4.19 10.22
N TYR A 7 -0.59 -5.40 9.84
CA TYR A 7 -1.51 -5.60 8.72
C TYR A 7 -2.34 -6.89 8.86
N TRP A 8 -3.33 -7.07 8.00
CA TRP A 8 -4.03 -8.36 7.87
C TRP A 8 -3.05 -9.45 7.43
N ASN A 9 -3.32 -10.71 7.77
CA ASN A 9 -2.57 -11.88 7.28
C ASN A 9 -2.87 -12.18 5.79
N VAL A 10 -2.57 -11.21 4.94
CA VAL A 10 -2.63 -11.28 3.48
C VAL A 10 -1.56 -10.34 2.90
N ARG A 11 -1.20 -10.54 1.63
CA ARG A 11 -0.23 -9.67 0.93
C ARG A 11 -0.64 -8.19 0.94
N GLY A 12 -1.82 -7.89 0.37
CA GLY A 12 -2.46 -6.57 0.36
C GLY A 12 -1.56 -5.35 0.14
N LEU A 13 -1.87 -4.26 0.86
CA LEU A 13 -1.21 -2.96 0.76
C LEU A 13 0.15 -2.90 1.46
N VAL A 14 0.46 -3.87 2.32
CA VAL A 14 1.68 -3.86 3.13
C VAL A 14 2.89 -4.42 2.37
N GLN A 15 2.67 -5.18 1.29
CA GLN A 15 3.75 -5.95 0.67
C GLN A 15 4.93 -5.10 0.18
N TYR A 16 4.65 -3.96 -0.45
CA TYR A 16 5.72 -3.10 -0.95
C TYR A 16 6.48 -2.39 0.18
N ILE A 17 5.88 -2.27 1.37
CA ILE A 17 6.53 -1.79 2.58
C ILE A 17 7.48 -2.87 3.10
N LYS A 18 7.02 -4.13 3.18
CA LYS A 18 7.85 -5.28 3.57
C LYS A 18 9.07 -5.40 2.65
N PHE A 19 8.89 -5.32 1.34
CA PHE A 19 10.01 -5.34 0.40
C PHE A 19 11.04 -4.24 0.66
N LEU A 20 10.60 -3.03 1.03
CA LEU A 20 11.53 -1.96 1.36
C LEU A 20 12.28 -2.24 2.67
N LEU A 21 11.59 -2.73 3.71
CA LEU A 21 12.21 -3.09 4.99
C LEU A 21 13.26 -4.21 4.83
N GLU A 22 12.92 -5.26 4.06
CA GLU A 22 13.87 -6.33 3.75
C GLU A 22 15.06 -5.80 2.93
N TYR A 23 14.81 -4.94 1.94
CA TYR A 23 15.86 -4.34 1.12
C TYR A 23 16.83 -3.47 1.94
N THR A 24 16.32 -2.73 2.93
CA THR A 24 17.14 -1.87 3.79
C THR A 24 17.74 -2.61 4.98
N GLY A 25 17.39 -3.88 5.19
CA GLY A 25 17.81 -4.67 6.35
C GLY A 25 17.24 -4.17 7.68
N GLU A 26 16.11 -3.45 7.65
CA GLU A 26 15.50 -2.89 8.86
C GLU A 26 14.73 -3.99 9.61
N GLU A 27 15.12 -4.26 10.85
CA GLU A 27 14.42 -5.21 11.71
C GLU A 27 13.04 -4.68 12.11
N TYR A 28 12.00 -5.50 11.90
CA TYR A 28 10.63 -5.18 12.27
C TYR A 28 9.88 -6.42 12.76
N VAL A 29 8.83 -6.17 13.55
CA VAL A 29 7.84 -7.16 13.94
C VAL A 29 6.68 -7.09 12.94
N ASP A 30 6.41 -8.20 12.26
CA ASP A 30 5.25 -8.37 11.38
C ASP A 30 4.02 -8.76 12.20
N LYS A 31 3.24 -7.77 12.67
CA LYS A 31 2.03 -8.01 13.44
C LYS A 31 0.88 -8.31 12.49
N LEU A 32 0.52 -9.59 12.41
CA LEU A 32 -0.54 -10.08 11.55
C LEU A 32 -1.88 -10.20 12.29
N TYR A 33 -2.93 -9.63 11.70
CA TYR A 33 -4.32 -9.79 12.14
C TYR A 33 -5.02 -10.82 11.27
N GLU A 34 -5.65 -11.81 11.89
CA GLU A 34 -6.38 -12.87 11.19
C GLU A 34 -7.81 -12.45 10.89
N PHE A 35 -8.35 -12.97 9.79
CA PHE A 35 -9.79 -13.02 9.58
C PHE A 35 -10.33 -14.31 10.20
N GLY A 36 -11.50 -14.23 10.85
CA GLY A 36 -12.25 -15.42 11.21
C GLY A 36 -12.68 -16.25 9.99
N PRO A 37 -13.26 -17.44 10.19
CA PRO A 37 -13.69 -18.30 9.09
C PRO A 37 -14.80 -17.65 8.24
N ALA A 38 -14.90 -18.11 6.99
CA ALA A 38 -16.02 -17.79 6.12
C ALA A 38 -17.34 -18.35 6.68
N PRO A 39 -18.49 -17.72 6.38
CA PRO A 39 -18.64 -16.52 5.54
C PRO A 39 -18.49 -15.20 6.31
N ASP A 40 -18.34 -15.27 7.63
CA ASP A 40 -18.45 -14.09 8.51
C ASP A 40 -17.19 -13.22 8.50
N TYR A 41 -16.01 -13.85 8.31
CA TYR A 41 -14.71 -13.18 8.28
C TYR A 41 -14.53 -12.22 9.47
N ASP A 42 -14.64 -12.76 10.69
CA ASP A 42 -14.52 -11.97 11.92
C ASP A 42 -13.23 -11.13 11.93
N ARG A 43 -13.34 -9.89 12.43
CA ARG A 43 -12.25 -8.89 12.47
C ARG A 43 -11.98 -8.43 13.90
N SER A 44 -12.48 -9.14 14.89
CA SER A 44 -12.49 -8.69 16.28
C SER A 44 -11.09 -8.45 16.84
N GLN A 45 -10.08 -9.22 16.38
CA GLN A 45 -8.68 -9.03 16.80
C GLN A 45 -8.20 -7.60 16.57
N TRP A 46 -8.37 -7.07 15.36
CA TRP A 46 -8.00 -5.69 15.05
C TRP A 46 -8.94 -4.68 15.71
N LEU A 47 -10.26 -4.94 15.68
CA LEU A 47 -11.25 -3.99 16.19
C LEU A 47 -11.10 -3.71 17.69
N LYS A 48 -10.55 -4.66 18.45
CA LYS A 48 -10.23 -4.50 19.88
C LYS A 48 -9.01 -3.60 20.10
N GLU A 49 -7.92 -3.84 19.37
CA GLU A 49 -6.64 -3.13 19.60
C GLU A 49 -6.58 -1.72 18.96
N LYS A 50 -7.37 -1.44 17.91
CA LYS A 50 -7.17 -0.28 17.03
C LYS A 50 -7.10 1.10 17.72
N PHE A 51 -7.79 1.28 18.85
CA PHE A 51 -7.82 2.54 19.60
C PHE A 51 -6.80 2.59 20.74
N GLU A 52 -6.12 1.46 21.03
CA GLU A 52 -5.18 1.32 22.14
C GLU A 52 -3.72 1.61 21.69
N LEU A 53 -3.47 1.63 20.38
CA LEU A 53 -2.13 1.83 19.81
C LEU A 53 -1.65 3.30 19.85
N GLY A 54 -2.53 4.25 20.16
CA GLY A 54 -2.22 5.68 20.17
C GLY A 54 -1.86 6.23 18.78
N LEU A 55 -2.49 5.70 17.73
CA LEU A 55 -2.39 6.25 16.38
C LEU A 55 -3.15 7.58 16.32
N GLU A 56 -2.55 8.63 15.76
CA GLU A 56 -3.18 9.96 15.64
C GLU A 56 -4.41 9.94 14.73
N ILE A 57 -4.33 9.14 13.65
CA ILE A 57 -5.41 8.95 12.69
C ILE A 57 -5.79 7.46 12.71
N PRO A 58 -6.53 6.98 13.73
CA PRO A 58 -6.98 5.58 13.81
C PRO A 58 -8.22 5.32 12.93
N ASN A 59 -8.43 6.14 11.88
CA ASN A 59 -9.78 6.67 11.63
C ASN A 59 -10.82 5.62 11.20
N VAL A 60 -12.00 5.80 11.80
CA VAL A 60 -13.22 5.02 11.71
C VAL A 60 -13.95 5.41 10.41
N SER A 61 -14.41 4.43 9.62
CA SER A 61 -15.14 4.70 8.37
C SER A 61 -16.29 5.69 8.58
N LEU A 62 -16.22 6.82 7.88
CA LEU A 62 -17.39 7.55 7.42
C LEU A 62 -17.70 7.05 6.02
N LEU A 63 -18.54 6.01 5.92
CA LEU A 63 -19.49 5.73 4.81
C LEU A 63 -19.90 4.25 4.86
N LYS A 64 -21.13 4.00 5.31
CA LYS A 64 -21.76 2.68 5.41
C LYS A 64 -22.12 2.02 4.05
N TYR A 65 -21.90 2.70 2.92
CA TYR A 65 -22.69 2.46 1.70
C TYR A 65 -21.98 1.84 0.49
N TYR A 66 -20.70 1.47 0.57
CA TYR A 66 -20.05 0.75 -0.53
C TYR A 66 -19.38 -0.53 -0.03
N PHE A 67 -19.71 -1.66 -0.66
CA PHE A 67 -19.12 -2.98 -0.40
C PHE A 67 -17.58 -2.97 -0.46
N LEU A 68 -16.99 -2.08 -1.27
CA LEU A 68 -15.54 -1.80 -1.34
C LEU A 68 -14.96 -1.08 -0.10
N VAL A 69 -15.79 -0.65 0.86
CA VAL A 69 -15.41 0.05 2.10
C VAL A 69 -15.25 -0.92 3.28
N GLN A 70 -15.73 -2.16 3.19
CA GLN A 70 -15.57 -3.10 4.30
C GLN A 70 -14.10 -3.51 4.55
N LEU A 71 -13.22 -3.38 3.56
CA LEU A 71 -11.77 -3.58 3.70
C LEU A 71 -11.01 -2.33 4.23
N LYS A 72 -11.69 -1.19 4.44
CA LYS A 72 -11.08 0.10 4.84
C LYS A 72 -11.26 0.45 6.32
N PHE A 73 -10.90 -0.45 7.22
CA PHE A 73 -10.65 -0.08 8.61
C PHE A 73 -9.15 -0.18 8.89
N GLN A 74 -8.46 0.80 8.28
CA GLN A 74 -7.06 1.24 8.35
C GLN A 74 -6.00 0.28 8.89
N LEU A 75 -5.59 -0.63 8.01
CA LEU A 75 -4.25 -1.19 7.99
C LEU A 75 -3.62 -0.85 6.62
N PRO A 76 -2.29 -0.68 6.51
CA PRO A 76 -1.29 -0.91 7.54
C PRO A 76 -1.07 0.27 8.50
N TYR A 77 -0.51 -0.04 9.67
CA TYR A 77 0.15 0.92 10.55
C TYR A 77 1.63 0.56 10.74
N TYR A 78 2.44 1.55 11.10
CA TYR A 78 3.86 1.40 11.42
C TYR A 78 4.19 2.15 12.71
N ILE A 79 4.80 1.48 13.69
CA ILE A 79 5.21 2.07 14.97
C ILE A 79 6.72 1.89 15.13
N ASP A 80 7.47 2.99 15.10
CA ASP A 80 8.92 3.04 15.30
C ASP A 80 9.24 4.04 16.41
N GLY A 81 9.35 3.54 17.65
CA GLY A 81 9.47 4.38 18.85
C GLY A 81 8.27 5.31 19.01
N ASP A 82 8.53 6.61 18.99
CA ASP A 82 7.50 7.65 19.09
C ASP A 82 6.79 7.92 17.74
N VAL A 83 7.33 7.42 16.63
CA VAL A 83 6.74 7.59 15.30
C VAL A 83 5.63 6.57 15.10
N LYS A 84 4.40 7.05 14.91
CA LYS A 84 3.20 6.23 14.73
C LYS A 84 2.45 6.64 13.48
N LEU A 85 2.57 5.83 12.43
CA LEU A 85 2.06 6.15 11.10
C LEU A 85 0.95 5.20 10.67
N THR A 86 -0.05 5.75 10.00
CA THR A 86 -0.98 5.02 9.14
C THR A 86 -0.79 5.51 7.71
N GLN A 87 -1.56 4.97 6.75
CA GLN A 87 -1.40 5.18 5.30
C GLN A 87 -0.13 4.54 4.72
N SER A 88 -0.34 3.51 3.90
CA SER A 88 0.73 2.66 3.38
C SER A 88 1.81 3.43 2.58
N VAL A 89 1.44 4.53 1.92
CA VAL A 89 2.38 5.42 1.22
C VAL A 89 3.19 6.27 2.19
N ALA A 90 2.56 6.85 3.23
CA ALA A 90 3.28 7.65 4.23
C ALA A 90 4.31 6.81 4.98
N ILE A 91 3.96 5.56 5.31
CA ILE A 91 4.87 4.57 5.90
C ILE A 91 6.05 4.30 4.98
N LEU A 92 5.81 4.01 3.69
CA LEU A 92 6.87 3.77 2.71
C LEU A 92 7.85 4.94 2.62
N ARG A 93 7.33 6.17 2.51
CA ARG A 93 8.15 7.39 2.43
C ARG A 93 8.96 7.63 3.71
N HIS A 94 8.39 7.31 4.88
CA HIS A 94 9.13 7.41 6.14
C HIS A 94 10.34 6.48 6.17
N ILE A 95 10.16 5.20 5.83
CA ILE A 95 11.24 4.22 5.77
C ILE A 95 12.28 4.65 4.73
N ALA A 96 11.86 5.03 3.53
CA ALA A 96 12.78 5.50 2.51
C ALA A 96 13.59 6.74 2.94
N ARG A 97 12.99 7.66 3.68
CA ARG A 97 13.69 8.83 4.24
C ARG A 97 14.77 8.41 5.21
N LYS A 98 14.47 7.45 6.09
CA LYS A 98 15.42 6.90 7.07
C LYS A 98 16.64 6.27 6.39
N HIS A 99 16.47 5.74 5.18
CA HIS A 99 17.50 5.04 4.41
C HIS A 99 18.06 5.82 3.21
N ASN A 100 17.78 7.13 3.10
CA ASN A 100 18.24 7.99 1.99
C ASN A 100 17.86 7.47 0.59
N LEU A 101 16.67 6.87 0.48
CA LEU A 101 16.09 6.33 -0.76
C LEU A 101 15.06 7.28 -1.39
N LEU A 102 15.00 8.53 -0.94
CA LEU A 102 14.17 9.54 -1.58
C LEU A 102 14.84 10.06 -2.87
N ALA A 103 14.02 10.46 -3.83
CA ALA A 103 14.47 11.21 -4.99
C ALA A 103 15.24 12.48 -4.59
N LYS A 104 16.34 12.78 -5.29
CA LYS A 104 17.30 13.82 -4.89
C LYS A 104 17.21 15.12 -5.68
N THR A 105 16.65 15.06 -6.90
CA THR A 105 16.47 16.23 -7.77
C THR A 105 14.99 16.57 -7.87
N ASP A 106 14.67 17.85 -8.10
CA ASP A 106 13.28 18.27 -8.29
C ASP A 106 12.61 17.50 -9.44
N ALA A 107 13.35 17.24 -10.52
CA ALA A 107 12.86 16.44 -11.64
C ALA A 107 12.49 15.01 -11.21
N ASP A 108 13.34 14.35 -10.41
CA ASP A 108 13.07 13.00 -9.94
C ASP A 108 11.93 12.97 -8.91
N ILE A 109 11.82 13.99 -8.06
CA ILE A 109 10.72 14.12 -7.08
C ILE A 109 9.38 14.24 -7.82
N LEU A 110 9.31 15.11 -8.83
CA LEU A 110 8.09 15.27 -9.64
C LEU A 110 7.73 13.98 -10.38
N LYS A 111 8.73 13.27 -10.92
CA LYS A 111 8.52 11.98 -11.59
C LYS A 111 8.05 10.91 -10.60
N ALA A 112 8.67 10.84 -9.41
CA ALA A 112 8.30 9.92 -8.35
C ALA A 112 6.85 10.14 -7.89
N ASP A 113 6.43 11.39 -7.74
CA ASP A 113 5.06 11.75 -7.39
C ASP A 113 4.05 11.24 -8.41
N MET A 114 4.28 11.52 -9.69
CA MET A 114 3.42 11.06 -10.77
C MET A 114 3.34 9.52 -10.78
N LEU A 115 4.48 8.83 -10.67
CA LEU A 115 4.52 7.37 -10.68
C LEU A 115 3.84 6.74 -9.47
N GLU A 116 3.96 7.34 -8.29
CA GLU A 116 3.30 6.85 -7.07
C GLU A 116 1.78 6.93 -7.22
N TYR A 117 1.25 8.06 -7.67
CA TYR A 117 -0.19 8.21 -7.92
C TYR A 117 -0.67 7.23 -9.00
N GLU A 118 0.11 7.04 -10.06
CA GLU A 118 -0.26 6.09 -11.13
C GLU A 118 -0.24 4.63 -10.68
N ALA A 119 0.70 4.25 -9.82
CA ALA A 119 0.70 2.94 -9.19
C ALA A 119 -0.51 2.75 -8.25
N VAL A 120 -0.86 3.80 -7.49
CA VAL A 120 -2.02 3.79 -6.59
C VAL A 120 -3.32 3.63 -7.38
N ASP A 121 -3.50 4.36 -8.48
CA ASP A 121 -4.70 4.33 -9.29
C ASP A 121 -4.85 3.03 -10.07
N LEU A 122 -3.76 2.49 -10.64
CA LEU A 122 -3.78 1.17 -11.26
C LEU A 122 -4.19 0.10 -10.24
N ARG A 123 -3.60 0.11 -9.03
CA ARG A 123 -3.94 -0.83 -7.95
C ARG A 123 -5.40 -0.69 -7.50
N LYS A 124 -5.90 0.54 -7.31
CA LYS A 124 -7.30 0.79 -6.93
C LYS A 124 -8.26 0.31 -8.01
N GLY A 125 -7.95 0.58 -9.27
CA GLY A 125 -8.73 0.10 -10.43
C GLY A 125 -8.81 -1.42 -10.44
N PHE A 126 -7.68 -2.11 -10.26
CA PHE A 126 -7.64 -3.57 -10.21
C PHE A 126 -8.48 -4.11 -9.04
N ALA A 127 -8.28 -3.56 -7.83
CA ALA A 127 -9.03 -3.97 -6.65
C ALA A 127 -10.55 -3.76 -6.82
N SER A 128 -10.96 -2.67 -7.46
CA SER A 128 -12.38 -2.37 -7.71
C SER A 128 -13.07 -3.42 -8.58
N VAL A 129 -12.32 -4.08 -9.49
CA VAL A 129 -12.84 -5.14 -10.36
C VAL A 129 -12.74 -6.49 -9.65
N ALA A 130 -11.62 -6.79 -9.01
CA ALA A 130 -11.37 -8.06 -8.33
C ALA A 130 -12.34 -8.34 -7.18
N TYR A 131 -12.79 -7.30 -6.46
CA TYR A 131 -13.78 -7.43 -5.38
C TYR A 131 -15.22 -7.15 -5.83
N ASN A 132 -15.46 -6.99 -7.13
CA ASN A 132 -16.80 -6.76 -7.66
C ASN A 132 -17.55 -8.10 -7.81
N PRO A 133 -18.81 -8.20 -7.36
CA PRO A 133 -19.65 -9.37 -7.64
C PRO A 133 -19.75 -9.72 -9.13
N ASP A 134 -19.66 -8.72 -10.02
CA ASP A 134 -19.72 -8.87 -11.47
C ASP A 134 -18.34 -9.09 -12.13
N PHE A 135 -17.33 -9.50 -11.35
CA PHE A 135 -15.92 -9.67 -11.78
C PHE A 135 -15.77 -10.31 -13.17
N GLU A 136 -16.45 -11.44 -13.40
CA GLU A 136 -16.36 -12.19 -14.64
C GLU A 136 -16.73 -11.38 -15.88
N SER A 137 -17.73 -10.49 -15.76
CA SER A 137 -18.15 -9.61 -16.85
C SER A 137 -17.25 -8.38 -17.03
N LEU A 138 -16.66 -7.90 -15.94
CA LEU A 138 -15.88 -6.66 -15.92
C LEU A 138 -14.40 -6.85 -16.29
N LYS A 139 -13.82 -8.02 -16.00
CA LYS A 139 -12.38 -8.27 -16.10
C LYS A 139 -11.81 -7.99 -17.50
N GLY A 140 -12.49 -8.46 -18.56
CA GLY A 140 -12.01 -8.29 -19.93
C GLY A 140 -11.95 -6.81 -20.35
N LYS A 141 -12.99 -6.04 -20.00
CA LYS A 141 -13.01 -4.60 -20.27
C LYS A 141 -11.92 -3.87 -19.50
N TYR A 142 -11.71 -4.19 -18.23
CA TYR A 142 -10.65 -3.59 -17.43
C TYR A 142 -9.26 -3.86 -18.02
N ILE A 143 -8.96 -5.11 -18.38
CA ILE A 143 -7.67 -5.49 -18.96
C ILE A 143 -7.41 -4.69 -20.25
N ASN A 144 -8.33 -4.79 -21.22
CA ASN A 144 -8.11 -4.27 -22.57
C ASN A 144 -8.18 -2.74 -22.67
N LYS A 145 -8.95 -2.09 -21.79
CA LYS A 145 -9.18 -0.64 -21.86
C LYS A 145 -8.39 0.17 -20.84
N ILE A 146 -7.95 -0.45 -19.74
CA ILE A 146 -7.27 0.25 -18.64
C ILE A 146 -5.89 -0.32 -18.39
N ALA A 147 -5.78 -1.62 -18.10
CA ALA A 147 -4.51 -2.21 -17.67
C ALA A 147 -3.47 -2.22 -18.79
N GLU A 148 -3.81 -2.70 -20.00
CA GLU A 148 -2.87 -2.77 -21.12
C GLU A 148 -2.32 -1.38 -21.53
N PRO A 149 -3.15 -0.34 -21.74
CA PRO A 149 -2.64 1.00 -22.05
C PRO A 149 -1.74 1.56 -20.93
N LYS A 150 -2.10 1.34 -19.66
CA LYS A 150 -1.31 1.81 -18.52
C LYS A 150 0.04 1.10 -18.44
N LEU A 151 0.07 -0.21 -18.66
CA LEU A 151 1.31 -0.99 -18.66
C LEU A 151 2.23 -0.58 -19.82
N ALA A 152 1.67 -0.28 -21.00
CA ALA A 152 2.44 0.27 -22.11
C ALA A 152 3.05 1.64 -21.78
N GLN A 153 2.29 2.52 -21.12
CA GLN A 153 2.79 3.81 -20.63
C GLN A 153 3.93 3.62 -19.61
N LEU A 154 3.74 2.76 -18.61
CA LEU A 154 4.77 2.47 -17.60
C LEU A 154 6.03 1.87 -18.22
N SER A 155 5.88 0.98 -19.21
CA SER A 155 7.00 0.44 -19.99
C SER A 155 7.77 1.54 -20.72
N SER A 156 7.06 2.48 -21.36
CA SER A 156 7.68 3.64 -21.99
C SER A 156 8.38 4.57 -20.99
N VAL A 157 7.84 4.75 -19.79
CA VAL A 157 8.43 5.60 -18.73
C VAL A 157 9.68 4.95 -18.12
N LEU A 158 9.69 3.62 -17.98
CA LEU A 158 10.86 2.87 -17.57
C LEU A 158 11.95 2.96 -18.65
N GLY A 159 11.57 2.73 -19.92
CA GLY A 159 12.48 2.79 -21.05
C GLY A 159 13.62 1.79 -20.91
N SER A 160 14.86 2.26 -21.03
CA SER A 160 16.08 1.46 -20.83
C SER A 160 16.69 1.60 -19.42
N ASN A 161 15.97 2.20 -18.48
CA ASN A 161 16.48 2.37 -17.12
C ASN A 161 16.33 1.08 -16.31
N ASP A 162 17.25 0.84 -15.37
CA ASP A 162 17.15 -0.27 -14.42
C ASP A 162 15.99 -0.08 -13.44
N TRP A 163 15.69 1.17 -13.09
CA TRP A 163 14.64 1.61 -12.19
C TRP A 163 13.88 2.80 -12.77
N PHE A 164 12.66 3.04 -12.29
CA PHE A 164 11.81 4.11 -12.83
C PHE A 164 12.43 5.52 -12.76
N LEU A 165 13.34 5.78 -11.81
CA LEU A 165 14.06 7.04 -11.67
C LEU A 165 15.56 6.94 -12.09
N GLY A 166 15.95 5.91 -12.84
CA GLY A 166 17.32 5.76 -13.36
C GLY A 166 17.99 4.46 -12.92
N SER A 167 19.17 4.55 -12.29
CA SER A 167 20.02 3.39 -12.00
C SER A 167 19.92 2.83 -10.58
N SER A 168 19.04 3.37 -9.73
CA SER A 168 18.90 2.91 -8.35
C SER A 168 17.46 2.95 -7.83
N VAL A 169 17.20 2.09 -6.84
CA VAL A 169 15.93 2.06 -6.09
C VAL A 169 15.69 3.42 -5.46
N SER A 170 14.49 3.95 -5.64
CA SER A 170 14.08 5.22 -5.06
C SER A 170 12.57 5.31 -4.93
N THR A 171 12.13 6.14 -3.98
CA THR A 171 10.74 6.57 -3.81
C THR A 171 10.74 8.08 -3.51
N LYS A 172 9.57 8.66 -3.23
CA LYS A 172 9.42 10.10 -2.98
C LYS A 172 9.62 10.45 -1.52
#